data_AF-A0A2V6VP21-F1
#
_entry.id   AF-A0A2V6VP21-F1
#
_cell.length_a   1.000
_cell.length_b   1.000
_cell.length_c   1.000
_cell.angle_alpha   90.00
_cell.angle_beta   90.00
_cell.angle_gamma   90.00
#
_symmetry.space_group_name_H-M   'P 1'
#
loop_
_entity.id
_entity.type
_entity.pdbx_description
1 polymer ?
#
loop_
_entity_poly.entity_id
_entity_poly.type
_entity_poly.pdbx_seq_one_letter_code
_entity_poly.pdbx_strand_id
1 'polypeptide(L)'
;MTGSRSFWNATSRAPERTEIERTTAPGRPLALLLGVAIVLAACSTVSQRPSVSERPADSDHGQRVVAIARKHVGAPYRWGGSSPSGFDCSGLVRYVYAQVGVALPHNAAKQYQLGTPVARDRLEPGDLVFFDHLRHNGIYVGGGRFIHSRQTGKRVAVAGLDEEWYATHWAGARRLNPQAAPE
;
A
#
# COMPACT_ATOMS: atom_id res chain seq x y z
N MET A 1 27.06 -50.24 -30.59
CA MET A 1 25.73 -49.69 -30.32
C MET A 1 25.87 -48.18 -30.31
N THR A 2 26.09 -47.44 -31.41
CA THR A 2 25.33 -47.26 -32.67
C THR A 2 23.84 -46.94 -32.47
N GLY A 3 23.44 -45.73 -32.90
CA GLY A 3 22.05 -45.24 -33.03
C GLY A 3 21.96 -43.72 -32.76
N SER A 4 22.28 -42.85 -33.74
CA SER A 4 21.35 -42.23 -34.73
C SER A 4 20.44 -41.15 -34.11
N ARG A 5 20.76 -39.85 -34.22
CA ARG A 5 20.48 -38.87 -35.31
C ARG A 5 19.00 -38.73 -35.68
N SER A 6 18.48 -37.49 -35.58
CA SER A 6 17.51 -36.78 -36.47
C SER A 6 17.14 -35.46 -35.75
N PHE A 7 17.70 -34.28 -36.03
CA PHE A 7 17.60 -33.42 -37.23
C PHE A 7 16.18 -33.30 -37.79
N TRP A 8 15.48 -32.25 -37.37
CA TRP A 8 14.44 -31.61 -38.17
C TRP A 8 14.83 -30.15 -38.39
N ASN A 9 15.02 -29.81 -39.66
CA ASN A 9 15.21 -28.47 -40.18
C ASN A 9 14.07 -28.24 -41.19
N ALA A 10 13.32 -27.16 -41.07
CA ALA A 10 12.48 -26.67 -42.16
C ALA A 10 12.33 -25.15 -42.04
N THR A 11 12.91 -24.48 -43.02
CA THR A 11 13.08 -23.03 -43.13
C THR A 11 11.99 -22.42 -44.02
N SER A 12 11.67 -21.16 -43.73
CA SER A 12 11.34 -20.06 -44.66
C SER A 12 10.14 -20.18 -45.62
N ARG A 13 9.19 -19.24 -45.51
CA ARG A 13 9.03 -18.05 -46.40
C ARG A 13 7.69 -17.34 -46.13
N ALA A 14 7.76 -16.05 -45.85
CA ALA A 14 6.72 -15.08 -46.23
C ALA A 14 7.04 -14.58 -47.66
N PRO A 15 6.42 -13.51 -48.22
CA PRO A 15 5.13 -12.83 -47.96
C PRO A 15 4.34 -12.63 -49.28
N GLU A 16 3.02 -12.35 -49.25
CA GLU A 16 2.42 -11.62 -50.38
C GLU A 16 1.45 -10.52 -49.92
N ARG A 17 1.78 -9.35 -50.44
CA ARG A 17 1.22 -8.03 -50.25
C ARG A 17 0.45 -7.75 -51.53
N THR A 18 -0.87 -7.58 -51.44
CA THR A 18 -1.65 -6.90 -52.47
C THR A 18 -1.89 -5.45 -52.03
N GLU A 19 -0.97 -4.60 -52.50
CA GLU A 19 -1.27 -3.26 -53.00
C GLU A 19 -2.39 -3.42 -54.06
N ILE A 20 -3.35 -2.52 -54.33
CA ILE A 20 -3.31 -1.10 -54.68
C ILE A 20 -4.79 -0.76 -54.85
N GLU A 21 -5.30 0.35 -54.31
CA GLU A 21 -6.22 1.21 -55.07
C GLU A 21 -6.03 2.65 -54.57
N ARG A 22 -5.21 3.36 -55.34
CA ARG A 22 -4.90 4.77 -55.20
C ARG A 22 -5.89 5.51 -56.10
N THR A 23 -7.02 5.94 -55.56
CA THR A 23 -7.97 6.78 -56.30
C THR A 23 -7.64 8.26 -56.06
N THR A 24 -6.97 8.83 -57.04
CA THR A 24 -6.80 10.28 -57.23
C THR A 24 -8.08 10.86 -57.81
N ALA A 25 -8.59 11.95 -57.22
CA ALA A 25 -9.52 12.85 -57.91
C ALA A 25 -9.40 14.29 -57.37
N PRO A 26 -9.74 15.30 -58.18
CA PRO A 26 -9.06 16.59 -58.24
C PRO A 26 -9.77 17.73 -57.52
N GLY A 27 -9.05 18.86 -57.37
CA GLY A 27 -9.59 20.20 -57.58
C GLY A 27 -10.47 20.80 -56.49
N ARG A 28 -9.93 21.81 -55.81
CA ARG A 28 -10.66 22.75 -54.93
C ARG A 28 -11.67 23.55 -55.76
N PRO A 29 -12.79 23.96 -55.17
CA PRO A 29 -12.96 25.41 -55.05
C PRO A 29 -13.36 25.85 -53.63
N LEU A 30 -12.78 26.98 -53.23
CA LEU A 30 -13.14 27.76 -52.06
C LEU A 30 -14.55 28.33 -52.28
N ALA A 31 -15.52 27.92 -51.47
CA ALA A 31 -16.82 28.58 -51.39
C ALA A 31 -17.25 28.64 -49.91
N LEU A 32 -17.08 29.83 -49.32
CA LEU A 32 -17.84 30.25 -48.14
C LEU A 32 -19.32 30.15 -48.49
N LEU A 33 -20.12 29.36 -47.76
CA LEU A 33 -21.52 29.71 -47.49
C LEU A 33 -21.98 29.01 -46.19
N LEU A 34 -22.60 29.83 -45.33
CA LEU A 34 -23.28 29.47 -44.09
C LEU A 34 -24.31 28.34 -44.32
N GLY A 35 -24.39 27.40 -43.37
CA GLY A 35 -25.46 26.41 -43.33
C GLY A 35 -25.42 25.57 -42.07
N VAL A 36 -26.16 26.01 -41.05
CA VAL A 36 -26.38 25.29 -39.78
C VAL A 36 -27.10 23.97 -40.08
N ALA A 37 -26.43 22.84 -39.83
CA ALA A 37 -27.04 21.52 -39.81
C ALA A 37 -27.00 20.98 -38.38
N ILE A 38 -28.18 20.84 -37.79
CA ILE A 38 -28.44 20.33 -36.46
C ILE A 38 -27.93 18.88 -36.39
N VAL A 39 -26.79 18.68 -35.73
CA VAL A 39 -26.35 17.35 -35.31
C VAL A 39 -27.02 17.08 -33.97
N LEU A 40 -27.91 16.09 -33.93
CA LEU A 40 -28.36 15.45 -32.70
C LEU A 40 -27.16 14.75 -32.05
N ALA A 41 -26.30 15.53 -31.41
CA ALA A 41 -25.30 15.00 -30.50
C ALA A 41 -26.09 14.50 -29.29
N ALA A 42 -26.22 13.18 -29.18
CA ALA A 42 -26.55 12.54 -27.92
C ALA A 42 -25.50 13.00 -26.90
N CYS A 43 -25.85 13.99 -26.08
CA CYS A 43 -25.10 14.32 -24.89
C CYS A 43 -25.26 13.12 -23.96
N SER A 44 -24.42 12.11 -24.15
CA SER A 44 -24.05 11.19 -23.09
C SER A 44 -23.40 12.04 -22.02
N THR A 45 -24.21 12.62 -21.15
CA THR A 45 -23.76 13.20 -19.90
C THR A 45 -23.30 12.02 -19.07
N VAL A 46 -22.09 11.53 -19.37
CA VAL A 46 -21.31 10.74 -18.43
C VAL A 46 -21.21 11.64 -17.22
N SER A 47 -22.09 11.39 -16.25
CA SER A 47 -22.03 11.96 -14.92
C SER A 47 -20.74 11.40 -14.32
N GLN A 48 -19.63 12.08 -14.63
CA GLN A 48 -18.44 12.01 -13.82
C GLN A 48 -18.85 12.61 -12.48
N ARG A 49 -19.40 11.75 -11.60
CA ARG A 49 -19.32 12.00 -10.17
C ARG A 49 -17.85 12.35 -9.92
N PRO A 50 -17.57 13.46 -9.21
CA PRO A 50 -16.20 13.76 -8.84
C PRO A 50 -15.68 12.50 -8.15
N SER A 51 -14.69 11.85 -8.77
CA SER A 51 -13.89 10.83 -8.12
C SER A 51 -13.20 11.59 -7.01
N VAL A 52 -13.78 11.52 -5.81
CA VAL A 52 -13.14 11.98 -4.59
C VAL A 52 -11.81 11.25 -4.56
N SER A 53 -10.75 11.99 -4.86
CA SER A 53 -9.38 11.53 -4.71
C SER A 53 -9.25 11.09 -3.26
N GLU A 54 -9.16 9.79 -3.06
CA GLU A 54 -9.31 9.09 -1.78
C GLU A 54 -8.11 9.31 -0.82
N ARG A 55 -7.37 10.42 -0.98
CA ARG A 55 -6.11 10.65 -0.25
C ARG A 55 -6.01 12.04 0.41
N PRO A 56 -6.92 12.35 1.35
CA PRO A 56 -6.53 13.17 2.51
C PRO A 56 -6.79 12.50 3.87
N ALA A 57 -7.81 11.65 3.99
CA ALA A 57 -8.27 11.14 5.28
C ALA A 57 -7.34 10.05 5.87
N ASP A 58 -6.85 9.13 5.03
CA ASP A 58 -5.98 8.03 5.48
C ASP A 58 -4.59 8.54 5.89
N SER A 59 -4.06 9.50 5.11
CA SER A 59 -2.78 10.17 5.43
C SER A 59 -2.83 10.99 6.71
N ASP A 60 -3.97 11.59 7.05
CA ASP A 60 -4.13 12.33 8.31
C ASP A 60 -4.22 11.36 9.50
N HIS A 61 -4.96 10.27 9.37
CA HIS A 61 -5.08 9.25 10.41
C HIS A 61 -3.71 8.65 10.79
N GLY A 62 -2.94 8.21 9.80
CA GLY A 62 -1.59 7.67 10.01
C GLY A 62 -0.64 8.64 10.71
N GLN A 63 -0.68 9.93 10.34
CA GLN A 63 0.11 10.97 10.98
C GLN A 63 -0.27 11.19 12.45
N ARG A 64 -1.56 11.15 12.80
CA ARG A 64 -2.01 11.23 14.20
C ARG A 64 -1.49 10.05 15.03
N VAL A 65 -1.58 8.83 14.49
CA VAL A 65 -1.02 7.61 15.12
C VAL A 65 0.47 7.80 15.41
N VAL A 66 1.24 8.26 14.43
CA VAL A 66 2.68 8.51 14.59
C VAL A 66 2.98 9.60 15.62
N ALA A 67 2.22 10.70 15.61
CA ALA A 67 2.38 11.77 16.58
C ALA A 67 2.16 11.30 18.02
N ILE A 68 1.17 10.42 18.24
CA ILE A 68 0.90 9.81 19.55
C ILE A 68 2.02 8.84 19.92
N ALA A 69 2.41 7.94 19.02
CA ALA A 69 3.50 6.98 19.26
C ALA A 69 4.81 7.67 19.68
N ARG A 70 5.14 8.80 19.04
CA ARG A 70 6.35 9.60 19.36
C ARG A 70 6.37 10.12 20.80
N LYS A 71 5.22 10.43 21.40
CA LYS A 71 5.12 10.88 22.80
C LYS A 71 5.58 9.83 23.82
N HIS A 72 5.58 8.56 23.42
CA HIS A 72 5.93 7.44 24.29
C HIS A 72 7.35 6.91 24.09
N VAL A 73 8.11 7.46 23.14
CA VAL A 73 9.55 7.15 23.04
C VAL A 73 10.22 7.47 24.37
N GLY A 74 10.97 6.51 24.92
CA GLY A 74 11.58 6.60 26.24
C GLY A 74 10.76 6.01 27.39
N ALA A 75 9.47 5.68 27.21
CA ALA A 75 8.70 4.95 28.21
C ALA A 75 9.33 3.57 28.49
N PRO A 76 9.30 3.06 29.73
CA PRO A 76 9.94 1.79 30.06
C PRO A 76 9.21 0.60 29.41
N TYR A 77 9.95 -0.46 29.10
CA TYR A 77 9.33 -1.73 28.79
C TYR A 77 8.74 -2.38 30.04
N ARG A 78 7.52 -2.93 29.94
CA ARG A 78 6.91 -3.81 30.94
C ARG A 78 6.12 -4.92 30.26
N TRP A 79 6.39 -6.17 30.61
CA TRP A 79 5.61 -7.32 30.12
C TRP A 79 4.14 -7.18 30.52
N GLY A 80 3.21 -7.33 29.57
CA GLY A 80 1.78 -7.09 29.77
C GLY A 80 1.40 -5.60 29.90
N GLY A 81 2.36 -4.69 29.74
CA GLY A 81 2.16 -3.26 29.91
C GLY A 81 1.44 -2.63 28.71
N SER A 82 0.48 -1.75 28.97
CA SER A 82 -0.31 -1.04 27.97
C SER A 82 -0.61 0.41 28.38
N SER A 83 0.28 1.04 29.16
CA SER A 83 0.10 2.41 29.64
C SER A 83 1.44 3.17 29.71
N PRO A 84 1.44 4.50 29.85
CA PRO A 84 2.68 5.28 29.90
C PRO A 84 3.66 4.89 31.03
N SER A 85 3.22 4.19 32.07
CA SER A 85 4.10 3.66 33.13
C SER A 85 4.87 2.41 32.70
N GLY A 86 4.50 1.81 31.57
CA GLY A 86 5.30 0.86 30.82
C GLY A 86 4.51 0.07 29.77
N PHE A 87 5.18 -0.25 28.67
CA PHE A 87 4.58 -0.93 27.52
C PHE A 87 5.33 -2.21 27.16
N ASP A 88 4.61 -3.26 26.74
CA ASP A 88 5.17 -4.26 25.83
C ASP A 88 4.89 -3.89 24.36
N CYS A 89 5.31 -4.73 23.41
CA CYS A 89 5.19 -4.44 21.98
C CYS A 89 3.75 -4.19 21.56
N SER A 90 2.88 -5.17 21.78
CA SER A 90 1.47 -5.11 21.38
C SER A 90 0.65 -4.14 22.23
N GLY A 91 1.06 -3.92 23.49
CA GLY A 91 0.45 -2.97 24.42
C GLY A 91 0.73 -1.52 24.06
N LEU A 92 1.93 -1.21 23.54
CA LEU A 92 2.22 0.11 22.95
C LEU A 92 1.30 0.39 21.75
N VAL A 93 1.23 -0.56 20.81
CA VAL A 93 0.39 -0.46 19.61
C VAL A 93 -1.08 -0.27 20.00
N ARG A 94 -1.57 -1.10 20.92
CA ARG A 94 -2.94 -1.01 21.46
C ARG A 94 -3.23 0.36 22.06
N TYR A 95 -2.33 0.86 22.91
CA TYR A 95 -2.52 2.14 23.57
C TYR A 95 -2.61 3.28 22.56
N VAL A 96 -1.66 3.34 21.61
CA VAL A 96 -1.62 4.40 20.59
C VAL A 96 -2.88 4.38 19.73
N TYR A 97 -3.30 3.21 19.25
CA TYR A 97 -4.49 3.11 18.40
C TYR A 97 -5.80 3.39 19.14
N ALA A 98 -5.88 3.07 20.43
CA ALA A 98 -7.04 3.43 21.24
C ALA A 98 -7.25 4.96 21.32
N GLN A 99 -6.17 5.76 21.27
CA GLN A 99 -6.25 7.23 21.25
C GLN A 99 -6.81 7.80 19.94
N VAL A 100 -6.87 7.00 18.88
CA VAL A 100 -7.51 7.36 17.60
C VAL A 100 -8.80 6.57 17.35
N GLY A 101 -9.37 5.98 18.40
CA GLY A 101 -10.67 5.30 18.35
C GLY A 101 -10.64 3.86 17.86
N VAL A 102 -9.46 3.24 17.71
CA VAL A 102 -9.34 1.85 17.24
C VAL A 102 -8.97 0.92 18.40
N ALA A 103 -9.90 0.07 18.80
CA ALA A 103 -9.68 -0.93 19.83
C ALA A 103 -8.89 -2.12 19.27
N LEU A 104 -7.73 -2.41 19.87
CA LEU A 104 -6.90 -3.55 19.48
C LEU A 104 -6.75 -4.57 20.62
N PRO A 105 -6.69 -5.88 20.29
CA PRO A 105 -6.34 -6.90 21.27
C PRO A 105 -4.90 -6.70 21.76
N HIS A 106 -4.62 -7.07 23.01
CA HIS A 106 -3.25 -7.06 23.57
C HIS A 106 -2.49 -8.33 23.16
N ASN A 107 -2.28 -8.50 21.86
CA ASN A 107 -1.55 -9.63 21.29
C ASN A 107 -1.14 -9.32 19.85
N ALA A 108 0.14 -9.38 19.52
CA ALA A 108 0.65 -9.04 18.20
C ALA A 108 0.10 -9.96 17.09
N ALA A 109 -0.02 -11.26 17.32
CA ALA A 109 -0.58 -12.18 16.33
C ALA A 109 -2.07 -11.91 16.03
N LYS A 110 -2.86 -11.56 17.05
CA LYS A 110 -4.26 -11.13 16.84
C LYS A 110 -4.34 -9.78 16.13
N GLN A 111 -3.46 -8.83 16.46
CA GLN A 111 -3.37 -7.55 15.74
C GLN A 111 -3.01 -7.75 14.26
N TYR A 112 -2.19 -8.76 13.94
CA TYR A 112 -1.85 -9.10 12.55
C TYR A 112 -3.03 -9.61 11.73
N GLN A 113 -4.12 -10.06 12.35
CA GLN A 113 -5.32 -10.51 11.65
C GLN A 113 -6.26 -9.36 11.26
N LEU A 114 -5.97 -8.13 11.72
CA LEU A 114 -6.80 -6.96 11.50
C LEU A 114 -6.29 -6.11 10.34
N GLY A 115 -7.21 -5.34 9.74
CA GLY A 115 -6.90 -4.42 8.65
C GLY A 115 -6.51 -5.11 7.35
N THR A 116 -5.87 -4.35 6.47
CA THR A 116 -5.45 -4.81 5.14
C THR A 116 -3.95 -5.11 5.13
N PRO A 117 -3.49 -6.20 4.47
CA PRO A 117 -2.07 -6.44 4.30
C PRO A 117 -1.41 -5.39 3.41
N VAL A 118 -0.21 -4.95 3.80
CA VAL A 118 0.56 -3.93 3.08
C VAL A 118 1.91 -4.50 2.64
N ALA A 119 2.27 -4.27 1.38
CA ALA A 119 3.59 -4.62 0.87
C ALA A 119 4.67 -3.70 1.49
N ARG A 120 5.87 -4.23 1.73
CA ARG A 120 6.93 -3.53 2.46
C ARG A 120 7.36 -2.20 1.78
N ASP A 121 7.29 -2.13 0.46
CA ASP A 121 7.58 -0.95 -0.36
C ASP A 121 6.40 0.04 -0.46
N ARG A 122 5.25 -0.30 0.13
CA ARG A 122 4.02 0.51 0.16
C ARG A 122 3.65 0.98 1.57
N LEU A 123 4.56 0.83 2.52
CA LEU A 123 4.36 1.27 3.89
C LEU A 123 4.12 2.77 3.97
N GLU A 124 3.09 3.15 4.73
CA GLU A 124 2.75 4.52 5.05
C GLU A 124 2.78 4.74 6.57
N PRO A 125 3.14 5.96 7.04
CA PRO A 125 3.11 6.29 8.45
C PRO A 125 1.81 5.85 9.12
N GLY A 126 1.92 5.15 10.24
CA GLY A 126 0.80 4.53 10.94
C GLY A 126 0.73 3.01 10.74
N ASP A 127 1.17 2.46 9.62
CA ASP A 127 1.10 1.01 9.38
C ASP A 127 1.76 0.20 10.50
N LEU A 128 1.16 -0.93 10.85
CA LEU A 128 1.72 -1.87 11.79
C LEU A 128 2.73 -2.78 11.09
N VAL A 129 3.92 -2.90 11.64
CA VAL A 129 4.98 -3.80 11.15
C VAL A 129 5.20 -4.93 12.15
N PHE A 130 5.39 -6.14 11.63
CA PHE A 130 5.44 -7.37 12.42
C PHE A 130 6.72 -8.15 12.14
N PHE A 131 7.23 -8.78 13.19
CA PHE A 131 8.50 -9.50 13.17
C PHE A 131 8.43 -10.79 13.98
N ASP A 132 9.44 -11.64 13.78
CA ASP A 132 9.73 -12.82 14.60
C ASP A 132 8.51 -13.71 14.81
N HIS A 133 7.96 -14.26 13.71
CA HIS A 133 6.79 -15.12 13.74
C HIS A 133 5.60 -14.51 14.53
N LEU A 134 5.39 -13.19 14.36
CA LEU A 134 4.35 -12.38 15.03
C LEU A 134 4.53 -12.24 16.55
N ARG A 135 5.73 -12.49 17.09
CA ARG A 135 6.06 -12.29 18.51
C ARG A 135 6.44 -10.85 18.84
N HIS A 136 6.72 -10.03 17.81
CA HIS A 136 7.07 -8.63 17.99
C HIS A 136 6.39 -7.75 16.93
N ASN A 137 6.06 -6.52 17.29
CA ASN A 137 5.48 -5.55 16.37
C ASN A 137 5.78 -4.10 16.77
N GLY A 138 5.44 -3.17 15.90
CA GLY A 138 5.55 -1.74 16.12
C GLY A 138 4.80 -0.91 15.08
N ILE A 139 4.94 0.40 15.17
CA ILE A 139 4.23 1.39 14.35
C ILE A 139 5.21 2.04 13.40
N TYR A 140 5.01 1.88 12.09
CA TYR A 140 5.82 2.51 11.06
C TYR A 140 5.65 4.03 11.09
N VAL A 141 6.76 4.76 11.01
CA VAL A 141 6.76 6.24 11.12
C VAL A 141 7.27 6.94 9.86
N GLY A 142 7.43 6.18 8.76
CA GLY A 142 8.04 6.68 7.52
C GLY A 142 9.57 6.55 7.50
N GLY A 143 10.15 6.73 6.32
CA GLY A 143 11.61 6.74 6.13
C GLY A 143 12.30 5.43 6.50
N GLY A 144 11.62 4.29 6.37
CA GLY A 144 12.18 2.99 6.75
C GLY A 144 12.27 2.75 8.26
N ARG A 145 11.60 3.55 9.09
CA ARG A 145 11.70 3.48 10.57
C ARG A 145 10.36 3.18 11.22
N PHE A 146 10.42 2.66 12.44
CA PHE A 146 9.23 2.34 13.24
C PHE A 146 9.50 2.50 14.74
N ILE A 147 8.43 2.71 15.53
CA ILE A 147 8.48 2.80 16.99
C ILE A 147 7.99 1.50 17.61
N HIS A 148 8.69 0.98 18.62
CA HIS A 148 8.37 -0.29 19.25
C HIS A 148 8.86 -0.38 20.72
N SER A 149 8.38 -1.39 21.44
CA SER A 149 8.81 -1.75 22.80
C SER A 149 9.11 -3.25 22.87
N ARG A 150 10.38 -3.68 22.79
CA ARG A 150 10.71 -5.10 22.57
C ARG A 150 11.04 -5.91 23.82
N GLN A 151 11.78 -5.34 24.78
CA GLN A 151 12.47 -6.16 25.78
C GLN A 151 12.67 -5.48 27.14
N THR A 152 12.68 -6.31 28.18
CA THR A 152 12.96 -5.90 29.57
C THR A 152 14.28 -5.15 29.70
N GLY A 153 14.31 -4.13 30.55
CA GLY A 153 15.49 -3.28 30.76
C GLY A 153 15.73 -2.26 29.64
N LYS A 154 14.89 -2.24 28.60
CA LYS A 154 14.91 -1.23 27.54
C LYS A 154 13.67 -0.33 27.63
N ARG A 155 13.65 0.65 26.74
CA ARG A 155 12.59 1.64 26.61
C ARG A 155 11.99 1.56 25.21
N VAL A 156 10.81 2.15 25.05
CA VAL A 156 10.23 2.41 23.72
C VAL A 156 11.25 3.19 22.90
N ALA A 157 11.55 2.71 21.71
CA ALA A 157 12.60 3.23 20.84
C ALA A 157 12.16 3.29 19.38
N VAL A 158 12.92 4.05 18.58
CA VAL A 158 12.83 4.06 17.12
C VAL A 158 13.90 3.11 16.60
N ALA A 159 13.54 2.24 15.66
CA ALA A 159 14.45 1.37 14.94
C ALA A 159 14.26 1.47 13.42
N GLY A 160 15.28 1.10 12.66
CA GLY A 160 15.25 0.92 11.22
C GLY A 160 14.76 -0.47 10.82
N LEU A 161 13.96 -0.56 9.75
CA LEU A 161 13.53 -1.83 9.16
C LEU A 161 14.69 -2.59 8.50
N ASP A 162 15.77 -1.90 8.18
CA ASP A 162 17.01 -2.39 7.57
C ASP A 162 18.04 -2.86 8.59
N GLU A 163 17.87 -2.56 9.88
CA GLU A 163 18.71 -3.17 10.92
C GLU A 163 18.60 -4.70 10.83
N GLU A 164 19.75 -5.36 10.92
CA GLU A 164 19.92 -6.79 10.58
C GLU A 164 18.83 -7.69 11.20
N TRP A 165 18.54 -7.49 12.49
CA TRP A 165 17.53 -8.30 13.18
C TRP A 165 16.13 -8.09 12.60
N TYR A 166 15.70 -6.84 12.35
CA TYR A 166 14.36 -6.57 11.79
C TYR A 166 14.25 -6.97 10.33
N ALA A 167 15.33 -6.83 9.56
CA ALA A 167 15.38 -7.25 8.17
C ALA A 167 15.21 -8.77 8.03
N THR A 168 15.90 -9.55 8.86
CA THR A 168 15.89 -11.02 8.83
C THR A 168 14.64 -11.63 9.48
N HIS A 169 13.97 -10.91 10.38
CA HIS A 169 12.80 -11.40 11.10
C HIS A 169 11.48 -10.81 10.57
N TRP A 170 11.47 -10.19 9.38
CA TRP A 170 10.25 -9.59 8.80
C TRP A 170 9.13 -10.63 8.64
N ALA A 171 7.94 -10.33 9.18
CA ALA A 171 6.76 -11.18 9.06
C ALA A 171 5.66 -10.56 8.17
N GLY A 172 5.59 -9.23 8.09
CA GLY A 172 4.60 -8.54 7.26
C GLY A 172 4.15 -7.21 7.86
N ALA A 173 3.16 -6.57 7.21
CA ALA A 173 2.58 -5.32 7.65
C ALA A 173 1.07 -5.27 7.46
N ARG A 174 0.39 -4.45 8.30
CA ARG A 174 -1.06 -4.22 8.25
C ARG A 174 -1.39 -2.74 8.33
N ARG A 175 -2.29 -2.28 7.47
CA ARG A 175 -2.95 -0.97 7.58
C ARG A 175 -4.30 -1.14 8.23
N LEU A 176 -4.51 -0.44 9.34
CA LEU A 176 -5.78 -0.47 10.05
C LEU A 176 -6.68 0.65 9.53
N ASN A 177 -7.85 0.26 9.03
CA ASN A 177 -8.85 1.24 8.60
C ASN A 177 -9.52 1.85 9.85
N PRO A 178 -9.69 3.17 9.93
CA PRO A 178 -10.32 3.83 11.08
C PRO A 178 -11.77 3.40 11.34
N GLN A 179 -12.41 2.71 10.39
CA GLN A 179 -13.78 2.19 10.50
C GLN A 179 -13.89 0.81 11.19
N ALA A 180 -12.80 0.25 11.69
CA ALA A 180 -12.80 -1.06 12.34
C ALA A 180 -13.32 -1.07 13.80
N ALA A 181 -13.87 0.05 14.29
CA ALA A 181 -14.54 0.08 15.59
C ALA A 181 -16.01 -0.35 15.43
N PRO A 182 -16.51 -1.34 16.20
CA PRO A 182 -17.95 -1.54 16.31
C PRO A 182 -18.57 -0.32 17.02
N GLU A 183 -19.72 0.15 16.53
CA GLU A 183 -20.60 1.06 17.29
C GLU A 183 -21.04 0.44 18.63
#